data_AF-A0A5C8PWH3-F1
#
_entry.id   AF-A0A5C8PWH3-F1
#
_cell.length_a   1.000
_cell.length_b   1.000
_cell.length_c   1.000
_cell.angle_alpha   90.00
_cell.angle_beta   90.00
_cell.angle_gamma   90.00
#
_symmetry.space_group_name_H-M   'P 1'
#
loop_
_entity.id
_entity.type
_entity.pdbx_description
1 polymer ?
#
loop_
_entity_poly.entity_id
_entity_poly.type
_entity_poly.pdbx_seq_one_letter_code
_entity_poly.pdbx_strand_id
1 'polypeptide(L)' 'LTVAGHRLLGAQVSLAGGGVVLTGRLSVSVQPWLADHAVSGVVVLPGTAFVDLAVHAGGQVGCPRVEELTLQAPLVLA' A
#
# COMPACT_ATOMS: atom_id res chain seq x y z
N LEU A 1 10.84 13.68 -6.66
CA LEU A 1 10.12 12.79 -5.72
C LEU A 1 9.74 13.61 -4.51
N THR A 2 8.49 13.55 -4.08
CA THR A 2 8.05 14.12 -2.79
C THR A 2 7.85 12.99 -1.78
N VAL A 3 7.86 13.32 -0.48
CA VAL A 3 7.56 12.38 0.60
C VAL A 3 6.08 12.03 0.54
N ALA A 4 5.74 10.74 0.58
CA ALA A 4 4.34 10.30 0.50
C ALA A 4 3.58 10.45 1.83
N GLY A 5 4.26 10.57 2.97
CA GLY A 5 3.59 10.78 4.26
C GLY A 5 2.77 9.57 4.74
N HIS A 6 3.22 8.36 4.39
CA HIS A 6 2.55 7.10 4.69
C HIS A 6 3.52 6.11 5.31
N ARG A 7 3.05 5.19 6.16
CA ARG A 7 3.93 4.20 6.82
C ARG A 7 4.48 3.13 5.86
N LEU A 8 3.73 2.82 4.81
CA LEU A 8 4.12 1.83 3.80
C LEU A 8 4.60 2.45 2.48
N LEU A 9 4.40 3.76 2.28
CA LEU A 9 4.79 4.47 1.05
C LEU A 9 5.78 5.57 1.43
N GLY A 10 6.97 5.54 0.81
CA GLY A 10 8.04 6.50 1.09
C GLY A 10 8.10 7.66 0.11
N ALA A 11 7.68 7.45 -1.15
CA ALA A 11 7.83 8.45 -2.19
C ALA A 11 6.62 8.54 -3.11
N GLN A 12 6.44 9.71 -3.70
CA GLN A 12 5.39 10.03 -4.66
C GLN A 12 5.98 10.74 -5.90
N VAL A 13 5.41 10.42 -7.06
CA VAL A 13 5.64 11.06 -8.37
C VAL A 13 4.31 11.48 -8.95
N SER A 14 4.14 12.75 -9.27
CA SER A 14 3.03 13.22 -10.09
C SER A 14 3.31 12.93 -11.57
N LEU A 15 2.32 12.40 -12.27
CA LEU A 15 2.38 12.11 -13.69
C LEU A 15 1.78 13.26 -14.50
N ALA A 16 2.26 13.47 -15.73
CA ALA A 16 1.75 14.51 -16.62
C ALA A 16 0.26 14.34 -16.96
N GLY A 17 -0.28 13.11 -16.90
CA GLY A 17 -1.69 12.80 -17.12
C GLY A 17 -2.61 13.01 -15.92
N GLY A 18 -2.15 13.67 -14.85
CA GLY A 18 -2.96 13.95 -13.67
C GLY A 18 -3.06 12.81 -12.65
N GLY A 19 -2.32 11.71 -12.86
CA GLY A 19 -2.20 10.61 -11.90
C GLY A 19 -1.00 10.77 -10.96
N VAL A 20 -0.90 9.87 -9.98
CA VAL A 20 0.27 9.75 -9.11
C VAL A 20 0.76 8.31 -9.07
N VAL A 21 2.07 8.15 -8.91
CA VAL A 21 2.69 6.87 -8.55
C VAL A 21 3.25 7.03 -7.14
N LEU A 22 2.86 6.13 -6.24
CA LEU A 22 3.43 6.03 -4.91
C LEU A 22 4.28 4.77 -4.83
N THR A 23 5.43 4.86 -4.16
CA THR A 23 6.35 3.73 -4.00
C THR A 23 6.74 3.55 -2.55
N GLY A 24 7.02 2.31 -2.17
CA GLY A 24 7.39 1.91 -0.83
C GLY A 24 8.09 0.57 -0.81
N ARG A 25 8.60 0.19 0.36
CA ARG A 25 9.27 -1.10 0.58
C ARG A 25 8.56 -1.84 1.69
N LEU A 26 8.06 -3.03 1.38
CA LEU A 26 7.45 -3.96 2.32
C LEU A 26 8.48 -5.04 2.67
N SER A 27 8.85 -5.14 3.94
CA SER A 27 9.77 -6.15 4.43
C SER A 27 9.55 -6.37 5.90
N VAL A 28 9.46 -7.62 6.33
CA VAL A 28 9.35 -7.97 7.77
C VAL A 28 10.53 -7.39 8.57
N SER A 29 11.73 -7.33 7.99
CA SER A 29 12.89 -6.70 8.64
C SER A 29 12.75 -5.20 8.87
N VAL A 30 12.00 -4.50 8.02
CA VAL A 30 11.80 -3.05 8.10
C VAL A 30 10.52 -2.71 8.87
N GLN A 31 9.48 -3.53 8.73
CA GLN A 31 8.20 -3.43 9.42
C GLN A 31 7.88 -4.77 10.11
N PRO A 32 8.40 -5.01 11.33
CA PRO A 32 8.25 -6.30 12.02
C PRO A 32 6.80 -6.75 12.22
N TRP A 33 5.87 -5.81 12.37
CA TRP A 33 4.43 -6.09 12.51
C TRP A 33 3.82 -6.83 11.31
N LEU A 34 4.46 -6.78 10.13
CA LEU A 34 4.00 -7.54 8.96
C LEU A 34 4.02 -9.05 9.22
N ALA A 35 4.90 -9.54 10.11
CA ALA A 35 4.96 -10.95 10.48
C ALA A 35 3.72 -11.43 11.26
N ASP A 36 2.98 -10.51 11.89
CA ASP A 36 1.83 -10.85 12.72
C ASP A 36 0.59 -11.23 11.90
N HIS A 37 0.61 -10.99 10.58
CA HIS A 37 -0.44 -11.43 9.67
C HIS A 37 0.01 -12.62 8.82
N ALA A 38 -0.26 -13.81 9.34
CA ALA A 38 0.03 -15.06 8.66
C ALA A 38 -1.26 -15.88 8.44
N VAL A 39 -1.41 -16.44 7.24
CA VAL A 39 -2.51 -17.36 6.91
C VAL A 39 -1.90 -18.73 6.64
N SER A 40 -2.29 -19.72 7.44
CA SER A 40 -1.71 -21.07 7.38
C SER A 40 -0.17 -21.08 7.48
N GLY A 41 0.39 -20.19 8.29
CA GLY A 41 1.84 -20.06 8.50
C GLY A 41 2.60 -19.28 7.42
N VAL A 42 1.93 -18.80 6.37
CA VAL A 42 2.54 -17.96 5.33
C VAL A 42 2.27 -16.49 5.62
N VAL A 43 3.34 -15.69 5.74
CA VAL A 43 3.23 -14.24 5.93
C VAL A 43 2.72 -13.60 4.63
N VAL A 44 1.57 -12.96 4.71
CA VAL A 44 0.94 -12.27 3.58
C VAL A 44 0.61 -10.85 3.98
N LEU A 45 0.65 -9.92 3.03
CA LEU A 45 0.19 -8.56 3.30
C LEU A 45 -1.32 -8.59 3.62
N PRO A 46 -1.78 -7.99 4.73
CA PRO A 46 -3.21 -7.92 5.04
C PRO A 46 -4.00 -7.27 3.92
N GLY A 47 -5.20 -7.80 3.62
CA GLY A 47 -6.10 -7.19 2.65
C GLY A 47 -6.42 -5.72 2.95
N THR A 48 -6.52 -5.37 4.23
CA THR A 48 -6.75 -3.99 4.71
C THR A 48 -5.59 -3.05 4.40
N ALA A 49 -4.36 -3.55 4.24
CA ALA A 49 -3.23 -2.71 3.84
C ALA A 49 -3.42 -2.22 2.39
N PHE A 50 -3.97 -3.03 1.49
CA PHE A 50 -4.30 -2.56 0.13
C PHE A 50 -5.37 -1.47 0.14
N VAL A 51 -6.38 -1.58 1.02
CA VAL A 51 -7.40 -0.54 1.20
C VAL A 51 -6.77 0.76 1.69
N ASP A 52 -5.91 0.69 2.71
CA ASP A 52 -5.15 1.82 3.25
C ASP A 52 -4.31 2.53 2.17
N LEU A 53 -3.57 1.74 1.38
CA LEU A 53 -2.79 2.25 0.23
C LEU A 53 -3.68 2.94 -0.82
N ALA A 54 -4.84 2.36 -1.14
CA ALA A 54 -5.79 2.92 -2.11
C ALA A 54 -6.43 4.23 -1.62
N VAL A 55 -6.85 4.27 -0.35
CA VAL A 55 -7.38 5.49 0.29
C VAL A 55 -6.33 6.60 0.31
N HIS A 56 -5.09 6.26 0.68
CA HIS A 56 -4.00 7.24 0.69
C HIS A 56 -3.71 7.78 -0.71
N ALA A 57 -3.63 6.91 -1.72
CA ALA A 57 -3.44 7.31 -3.12
C ALA A 57 -4.59 8.20 -3.62
N GLY A 58 -5.83 7.83 -3.29
CA GLY A 58 -7.02 8.60 -3.60
C GLY A 58 -6.99 10.01 -3.01
N GLY A 59 -6.53 10.15 -1.77
CA GLY A 59 -6.30 11.44 -1.12
C GLY A 59 -5.35 12.37 -1.90
N GLN A 60 -4.33 11.81 -2.55
CA GLN A 60 -3.37 12.60 -3.36
C GLN A 60 -3.97 13.18 -4.64
N VAL A 61 -5.09 12.64 -5.10
CA VAL A 61 -5.77 13.06 -6.35
C VAL A 61 -7.19 13.58 -6.11
N GLY A 62 -7.57 13.84 -4.85
CA GLY A 62 -8.90 14.37 -4.51
C GLY A 62 -10.03 13.34 -4.55
N CYS A 63 -9.72 12.05 -4.59
CA CYS A 63 -10.67 10.93 -4.60
C CYS A 63 -10.50 10.05 -3.34
N PRO A 64 -10.83 10.53 -2.12
CA PRO A 64 -10.47 9.84 -0.88
C PRO A 64 -11.30 8.59 -0.56
N ARG A 65 -12.37 8.32 -1.32
CA ARG A 65 -13.26 7.16 -1.10
C ARG A 65 -12.97 6.08 -2.12
N VAL A 66 -12.74 4.86 -1.63
CA VAL A 66 -12.76 3.64 -2.43
C VAL A 66 -14.21 3.17 -2.55
N GLU A 67 -14.75 3.15 -3.77
CA GLU A 67 -16.10 2.64 -4.02
C GLU A 67 -16.13 1.11 -4.00
N GLU A 68 -15.16 0.48 -4.66
CA GLU A 68 -14.98 -0.96 -4.72
C GLU A 68 -13.48 -1.28 -4.81
N LEU A 69 -13.07 -2.38 -4.17
CA LEU A 69 -11.73 -2.95 -4.29
C LEU A 69 -11.84 -4.47 -4.28
N THR A 70 -11.51 -5.10 -5.41
CA THR A 70 -11.39 -6.56 -5.51
C THR A 70 -9.94 -6.95 -5.35
N LEU A 71 -9.62 -7.70 -4.29
CA LEU A 71 -8.30 -8.29 -4.10
C LEU A 71 -8.17 -9.53 -4.99
N GLN A 72 -7.05 -9.62 -5.72
CA GLN A 72 -6.79 -10.72 -6.65
C GLN A 72 -5.90 -11.78 -5.99
N ALA A 73 -4.60 -11.78 -6.29
CA ALA A 73 -3.64 -12.67 -5.66
C ALA A 73 -3.12 -12.08 -4.32
N PRO A 74 -2.85 -12.91 -3.31
CA PRO A 74 -2.17 -12.45 -2.10
C PRO A 74 -0.73 -12.03 -2.40
N LEU A 75 -0.25 -11.01 -1.69
CA LEU A 75 1.18 -10.64 -1.70
C LEU A 75 1.88 -11.37 -0.55
N VAL A 76 2.62 -12.42 -0.88
CA VAL A 76 3.46 -13.16 0.08
C VAL A 76 4.73 -12.36 0.38
N LEU A 77 5.10 -12.28 1.66
CA LEU A 77 6.33 -11.62 2.11
C LEU A 77 7.33 -12.70 2.51
N ALA A 78 8.40 -12.83 1.72
CA ALA A 78 9.51 -13.78 1.95
C ALA A 78 10.68 -13.12 2.71
#